data_AF-A0A3B8WNH9-F1
#
_entry.id   AF-A0A3B8WNH9-F1
#
_cell.length_a   1.000
_cell.length_b   1.000
_cell.length_c   1.000
_cell.angle_alpha   90.00
_cell.angle_beta   90.00
_cell.angle_gamma   90.00
#
_symmetry.space_group_name_H-M   'P 1'
#
loop_
_entity.id
_entity.type
_entity.pdbx_description
1 polymer ?
#
loop_
_entity_poly.entity_id
_entity_poly.type
_entity_poly.pdbx_seq_one_letter_code
_entity_poly.pdbx_strand_id
1 'polypeptide(L)' 'FAYGFRGFELTLPVLQELSACKGMAHRIQSHPEAKLWCRAVLQGWSWVQLQEAGLCRGQRDAEAQLRLLARELLQNETEL' A
#
# COMPACT_ATOMS: atom_id res chain seq x y z
N PHE A 1 5.14 -6.05 -7.33
CA PHE A 1 4.99 -5.80 -5.88
C PHE A 1 4.13 -6.86 -5.23
N ALA A 2 2.80 -6.84 -5.44
CA ALA A 2 1.81 -7.79 -4.90
C ALA A 2 2.29 -9.26 -4.90
N TYR A 3 2.51 -9.88 -6.05
CA TYR A 3 2.83 -11.32 -6.14
C TYR A 3 4.32 -11.67 -6.25
N GLY A 4 5.20 -10.67 -6.35
CA GLY A 4 6.64 -10.90 -6.60
C GLY A 4 7.53 -10.35 -5.49
N PHE A 5 8.85 -10.38 -5.69
CA PHE A 5 9.85 -10.00 -4.68
C PHE A 5 10.40 -8.57 -4.82
N ARG A 6 9.88 -7.77 -5.77
CA ARG A 6 10.32 -6.37 -5.94
C ARG A 6 10.06 -5.57 -4.66
N GLY A 7 11.08 -4.85 -4.18
CA GLY A 7 11.00 -3.97 -3.02
C GLY A 7 10.11 -2.75 -3.27
N PHE A 8 9.70 -2.08 -2.20
CA PHE A 8 8.74 -0.98 -2.23
C PHE A 8 9.16 0.17 -3.16
N GLU A 9 10.37 0.71 -2.99
CA GLU A 9 10.86 1.87 -3.75
C GLU A 9 10.77 1.69 -5.26
N LEU A 10 11.13 0.50 -5.75
CA LEU A 10 11.07 0.16 -7.18
C LEU A 10 9.64 0.07 -7.73
N THR A 11 8.64 0.01 -6.85
CA THR A 11 7.24 -0.18 -7.20
C THR A 11 6.36 1.00 -6.82
N LEU A 12 6.90 1.97 -6.09
CA LEU A 12 6.18 3.14 -5.60
C LEU A 12 5.41 3.88 -6.72
N PRO A 13 6.00 4.17 -7.90
CA PRO A 13 5.25 4.82 -8.98
C PRO A 13 4.00 4.04 -9.40
N VAL A 14 4.11 2.71 -9.51
CA VAL A 14 2.98 1.85 -9.90
C VAL A 14 1.91 1.80 -8.81
N LEU A 15 2.28 1.86 -7.53
CA LEU A 15 1.31 1.91 -6.43
C LEU A 15 0.58 3.27 -6.39
N GLN A 16 1.25 4.35 -6.76
CA GLN A 16 0.64 5.67 -6.91
C GLN A 16 -0.34 5.70 -8.08
N GLU A 17 0.03 5.13 -9.24
CA GLU A 17 -0.86 4.97 -10.39
C GLU A 17 -2.10 4.14 -10.04
N LEU A 18 -1.93 3.00 -9.37
CA LEU A 18 -3.03 2.18 -8.88
C LEU A 18 -3.99 2.99 -8.00
N SER A 19 -3.45 3.82 -7.11
CA SER A 19 -4.24 4.66 -6.22
C SER A 19 -5.07 5.72 -6.96
N ALA A 20 -4.63 6.11 -8.16
CA ALA A 20 -5.33 7.06 -9.02
C ALA A 20 -6.41 6.39 -9.91
N CYS A 21 -6.46 5.06 -10.00
CA CYS A 21 -7.49 4.35 -10.74
C CYS A 21 -8.89 4.63 -10.17
N LYS A 22 -9.89 4.67 -11.06
CA LYS A 22 -11.29 4.93 -10.70
C LYS A 22 -11.77 3.93 -9.65
N GLY A 23 -12.34 4.45 -8.56
CA GLY A 23 -12.87 3.63 -7.46
C GLY A 23 -11.81 3.12 -6.48
N MET A 24 -10.51 3.22 -6.80
CA MET A 24 -9.46 2.67 -5.93
C MET A 24 -9.34 3.44 -4.62
N ALA A 25 -9.50 4.77 -4.64
CA ALA A 25 -9.49 5.59 -3.42
C ALA A 25 -10.55 5.12 -2.40
N HIS A 26 -11.75 4.75 -2.86
CA HIS A 26 -12.80 4.22 -1.98
C HIS A 26 -12.42 2.85 -1.41
N ARG A 27 -11.88 1.96 -2.26
CA ARG A 27 -11.45 0.61 -1.85
C ARG A 27 -10.31 0.64 -0.84
N ILE A 28 -9.32 1.52 -1.07
CA ILE A 28 -8.22 1.76 -0.13
C ILE A 28 -8.79 2.27 1.18
N GLN A 29 -9.68 3.27 1.16
CA GLN A 29 -10.27 3.86 2.36
C GLN A 29 -11.05 2.85 3.22
N SER A 30 -11.70 1.86 2.61
CA SER A 30 -12.42 0.82 3.34
C SER A 30 -11.54 -0.23 4.02
N HIS A 31 -10.24 -0.26 3.73
CA HIS A 31 -9.35 -1.28 4.25
C HIS A 31 -8.74 -0.87 5.62
N PRO A 32 -8.54 -1.80 6.57
CA PRO A 32 -7.91 -1.49 7.87
C PRO A 32 -6.56 -0.77 7.75
N GLU A 33 -5.73 -1.20 6.80
CA GLU A 33 -4.41 -0.62 6.51
C GLU A 33 -4.41 0.61 5.59
N ALA A 34 -5.56 1.26 5.38
CA ALA A 34 -5.67 2.47 4.56
C ALA A 34 -4.67 3.56 4.97
N LYS A 35 -4.47 3.73 6.28
CA LYS A 35 -3.55 4.74 6.83
C LYS A 35 -2.12 4.46 6.42
N LEU A 36 -1.67 3.21 6.51
CA LEU A 36 -0.33 2.82 6.10
C LEU A 36 -0.13 3.09 4.61
N TRP A 37 -1.09 2.73 3.76
CA TRP A 37 -1.05 3.02 2.32
C TRP A 37 -0.92 4.51 2.04
N CYS A 38 -1.81 5.33 2.59
CA CYS A 38 -1.81 6.77 2.36
C CYS A 38 -0.50 7.43 2.81
N ARG A 39 0.02 7.08 3.99
CA ARG A 39 1.26 7.68 4.51
C ARG A 39 2.48 7.24 3.69
N ALA A 40 2.60 5.96 3.37
CA ALA A 40 3.75 5.43 2.65
C ALA A 40 3.71 5.75 1.14
N VAL A 41 2.62 5.44 0.46
CA VAL A 41 2.50 5.49 -1.00
C VAL A 41 2.20 6.89 -1.51
N LEU A 42 1.28 7.61 -0.85
CA LEU A 42 0.78 8.90 -1.36
C LEU A 42 1.49 10.11 -0.75
N GLN A 43 1.95 9.99 0.49
CA GLN A 43 2.55 11.12 1.24
C GLN A 43 4.06 10.98 1.42
N GLY A 44 4.68 9.87 0.99
CA GLY A 44 6.13 9.68 1.01
C GLY A 44 6.76 9.65 2.40
N TRP A 45 6.02 9.19 3.41
CA TRP A 45 6.57 9.06 4.76
C TRP A 45 7.68 8.01 4.80
N SER A 46 8.75 8.33 5.52
CA SER A 46 9.84 7.37 5.78
C SER A 46 9.38 6.23 6.71
N TRP A 47 10.10 5.11 6.68
CA TRP A 47 9.82 3.96 7.56
C TRP A 47 9.86 4.32 9.04
N VAL A 48 10.77 5.22 9.43
CA VAL A 48 10.89 5.70 10.81
C VAL A 48 9.61 6.45 11.23
N GLN A 49 9.13 7.39 10.41
CA GLN A 49 7.91 8.13 10.70
C GLN A 49 6.67 7.22 10.80
N LEU A 50 6.59 6.19 9.95
CA LEU A 50 5.51 5.21 9.99
C LEU A 50 5.55 4.35 11.27
N GLN A 51 6.74 3.96 11.69
CA GLN A 51 6.93 3.19 12.92
C GLN A 51 6.62 4.03 14.16
N GLU A 52 7.08 5.28 14.23
CA GLU A 52 6.77 6.22 15.31
C GLU A 52 5.28 6.51 15.42
N ALA A 53 4.56 6.54 14.28
CA ALA A 53 3.12 6.68 14.23
C ALA A 53 2.35 5.38 14.58
N GLY A 54 3.05 4.28 14.90
CA GLY A 54 2.46 3.00 15.24
C GLY A 54 1.78 2.28 14.07
N LEU A 55 2.10 2.65 12.82
CA LEU A 55 1.51 2.06 11.61
C LEU A 55 2.23 0.79 11.16
N CYS A 56 3.45 0.55 11.64
CA CYS A 56 4.20 -0.67 11.39
C CYS A 56 5.26 -0.90 12.47
N ARG A 57 5.85 -2.11 12.49
CA ARG A 57 7.00 -2.46 13.35
C ARG A 57 8.36 -2.17 12.71
N GLY A 58 8.37 -1.63 11.50
CA GLY A 58 9.56 -1.38 10.69
C GLY A 58 9.32 -1.69 9.21
N GLN A 59 10.34 -1.48 8.38
CA GLN A 59 10.23 -1.58 6.91
C GLN A 59 9.68 -2.93 6.44
N ARG A 60 10.21 -4.06 6.91
CA ARG A 60 9.79 -5.40 6.46
C ARG A 60 8.31 -5.68 6.75
N ASP A 61 7.84 -5.22 7.89
CA ASP A 61 6.45 -5.35 8.33
C ASP A 61 5.53 -4.45 7.48
N ALA A 62 5.91 -3.19 7.27
CA ALA A 62 5.18 -2.28 6.39
C ALA A 62 5.09 -2.81 4.95
N GLU A 63 6.20 -3.26 4.37
CA GLU A 63 6.21 -3.82 3.01
C GLU A 63 5.34 -5.08 2.90
N ALA A 64 5.32 -5.93 3.92
CA ALA A 64 4.46 -7.11 3.93
C ALA A 64 2.97 -6.73 3.93
N GLN A 65 2.57 -5.79 4.79
CA GLN A 65 1.19 -5.30 4.87
C GLN A 65 0.76 -4.58 3.58
N LEU A 66 1.61 -3.70 3.04
CA LEU A 66 1.34 -3.03 1.77
C LEU A 66 1.22 -4.02 0.61
N ARG A 67 2.03 -5.09 0.62
CA ARG A 67 1.96 -6.15 -0.39
C ARG A 67 0.65 -6.94 -0.28
N LEU A 68 0.18 -7.23 0.93
CA LEU A 68 -1.11 -7.89 1.15
C LEU A 68 -2.26 -7.00 0.67
N LEU A 69 -2.29 -5.73 1.09
CA LEU A 69 -3.29 -4.77 0.64
C LEU A 69 -3.31 -4.64 -0.89
N ALA A 70 -2.14 -4.52 -1.53
CA ALA A 70 -2.07 -4.48 -2.99
C ALA A 70 -2.66 -5.73 -3.67
N ARG A 71 -2.52 -6.92 -3.06
CA ARG A 71 -3.14 -8.16 -3.60
C ARG A 71 -4.66 -8.08 -3.50
N GLU A 72 -5.19 -7.67 -2.35
CA GLU A 72 -6.63 -7.60 -2.11
C GLU A 72 -7.30 -6.53 -3.00
N LEU A 73 -6.61 -5.40 -3.24
CA LEU A 73 -7.06 -4.39 -4.20
C LEU A 73 -7.09 -4.91 -5.64
N LEU A 74 -6.17 -5.79 -6.02
CA LEU A 74 -6.18 -6.38 -7.37
C LEU A 74 -7.20 -7.53 -7.51
N GLN A 75 -7.48 -8.27 -6.44
CA GLN A 75 -8.40 -9.42 -6.50
C GLN A 75 -9.83 -9.02 -6.85
N ASN A 76 -10.36 -7.93 -6.27
CA ASN A 76 -11.74 -7.49 -6.58
C ASN A 76 -11.87 -6.71 -7.90
N GLU A 77 -10.84 -6.66 -8.76
CA GLU A 77 -11.00 -6.25 -10.17
C GLU A 77 -11.44 -7.42 -11.07
N THR A 78 -11.36 -8.66 -10.60
CA THR A 78 -11.60 -9.87 -11.42
C THR A 78 -13.07 -10.33 -11.43
N GLU A 79 -13.97 -9.65 -10.73
CA GLU A 79 -15.40 -10.01 -10.63
C GLU A 79 -16.34 -9.10 -11.43
N LEU A 80 -15.84 -8.36 -12.44
CA LEU A 80 -16.65 -7.52 -13.31
C LEU A 80 -16.56 -7.93 -14.79
#